data_AF-A0A651HW19-F1
#
_entry.id   AF-A0A651HW19-F1
#
_cell.length_a   1.000
_cell.length_b   1.000
_cell.length_c   1.000
_cell.angle_alpha   90.00
_cell.angle_beta   90.00
_cell.angle_gamma   90.00
#
_symmetry.space_group_name_H-M   'P 1'
#
loop_
_entity.id
_entity.type
_entity.pdbx_description
1 polymer ?
#
loop_
_entity_poly.entity_id
_entity_poly.type
_entity_poly.pdbx_seq_one_letter_code
_entity_poly.pdbx_strand_id
1 'polypeptide(L)'
;MGILGAYLRCGILAHGFARVRCTDCGHSRLLAFSCKARRMAEVAVHLTDEVIPHLPVRQWVLSVPKRLRPFRHETPEVASAVLAIFLRALRLPFATLSSEPSRSLSGSGTR
;
A
#
# COMPACT_ATOMS: atom_id res chain seq x y z
N MET A 1 -25.73 -3.48 12.67
CA MET A 1 -25.79 -2.96 11.29
C MET A 1 -25.38 -4.07 10.33
N GLY A 2 -26.30 -4.61 9.52
CA GLY A 2 -26.01 -5.74 8.61
C GLY A 2 -25.18 -5.34 7.37
N ILE A 3 -24.74 -6.36 6.62
CA ILE A 3 -23.93 -6.25 5.40
C ILE A 3 -24.51 -5.24 4.39
N LEU A 4 -25.84 -5.18 4.25
CA LEU A 4 -26.51 -4.27 3.31
C LEU A 4 -26.31 -2.79 3.68
N GLY A 5 -26.37 -2.45 4.96
CA GLY A 5 -26.16 -1.07 5.41
C GLY A 5 -24.74 -0.58 5.18
N ALA A 6 -23.75 -1.47 5.20
CA ALA A 6 -22.37 -1.13 4.87
C ALA A 6 -22.18 -0.88 3.37
N TYR A 7 -22.95 -1.56 2.50
CA TYR A 7 -22.92 -1.38 1.05
C TYR A 7 -23.53 -0.05 0.63
N LEU A 8 -24.66 0.33 1.24
CA LEU A 8 -25.35 1.61 0.95
C LEU A 8 -24.52 2.84 1.32
N ARG A 9 -23.51 2.71 2.18
CA ARG A 9 -22.57 3.78 2.52
C ARG A 9 -21.44 3.97 1.51
N CYS A 10 -21.22 3.02 0.61
CA CYS A 10 -20.22 3.16 -0.45
C CYS A 10 -20.71 4.14 -1.52
N GLY A 11 -19.81 4.91 -2.12
CA GLY A 11 -20.17 5.90 -3.14
C GLY A 11 -20.72 7.23 -2.61
N ILE A 12 -20.85 7.39 -1.29
CA ILE A 12 -21.26 8.65 -0.65
C ILE A 12 -20.01 9.34 -0.08
N LEU A 13 -19.79 10.61 -0.45
CA LEU A 13 -18.62 11.39 -0.03
C LEU A 13 -18.50 11.53 1.50
N ALA A 14 -19.62 11.58 2.22
CA ALA A 14 -19.65 11.67 3.69
C ALA A 14 -19.02 10.45 4.39
N HIS A 15 -18.82 9.34 3.68
CA HIS A 15 -18.23 8.10 4.22
C HIS A 15 -16.83 7.81 3.67
N GLY A 16 -16.17 8.83 3.10
CA GLY A 16 -14.78 8.78 2.65
C GLY A 16 -14.63 8.97 1.14
N PHE A 17 -13.55 9.65 0.74
CA PHE A 17 -13.27 9.99 -0.64
C PHE A 17 -11.77 10.08 -0.94
N ALA A 18 -11.40 9.85 -2.20
CA ALA A 18 -10.10 10.19 -2.76
C ALA A 18 -10.18 11.55 -3.47
N ARG A 19 -9.17 12.40 -3.27
CA ARG A 19 -8.98 13.61 -4.06
C ARG A 19 -8.05 13.31 -5.23
N VAL A 20 -8.56 13.41 -6.45
CA VAL A 20 -7.75 13.25 -7.67
C VAL A 20 -7.51 14.64 -8.25
N ARG A 21 -6.24 14.94 -8.52
CA ARG A 21 -5.81 16.19 -9.15
C ARG A 21 -5.15 15.87 -10.47
N CYS A 22 -5.57 16.53 -11.54
CA CYS A 22 -4.84 16.48 -12.81
C CYS A 22 -3.56 17.32 -12.68
N THR A 23 -2.42 16.76 -13.08
CA THR A 23 -1.12 17.46 -13.06
C THR A 23 -1.03 18.56 -14.10
N ASP A 24 -1.77 18.41 -15.21
CA ASP A 24 -1.63 19.29 -16.39
C ASP A 24 -2.54 20.52 -16.28
N CYS A 25 -3.79 20.35 -15.85
CA CYS A 25 -4.76 21.45 -15.73
C CYS A 25 -5.05 21.90 -14.29
N GLY A 26 -4.50 21.20 -13.28
CA GLY A 26 -4.67 21.55 -11.86
C GLY A 26 -6.07 21.31 -11.27
N HIS A 27 -7.05 20.92 -12.09
CA HIS A 27 -8.41 20.66 -11.63
C HIS A 27 -8.46 19.46 -10.68
N SER A 28 -9.19 19.62 -9.57
CA SER A 28 -9.35 18.58 -8.55
C SER A 28 -10.79 18.09 -8.49
N ARG A 29 -10.97 16.77 -8.42
CA ARG A 29 -12.27 16.13 -8.21
C ARG A 29 -12.23 15.22 -6.98
N LEU A 30 -13.36 15.13 -6.29
CA LEU A 30 -13.56 14.20 -5.19
C LEU A 30 -14.26 12.95 -5.73
N LEU A 31 -13.68 11.78 -5.45
CA LEU A 31 -14.23 10.49 -5.80
C LEU A 31 -14.60 9.75 -4.52
N ALA A 32 -15.89 9.50 -4.30
CA ALA A 32 -16.33 8.72 -3.16
C ALA A 32 -15.76 7.30 -3.20
N PHE A 33 -15.45 6.74 -2.04
CA PHE A 33 -14.91 5.39 -1.98
C PHE A 33 -15.95 4.34 -2.39
N SER A 34 -15.53 3.45 -3.29
CA SER A 34 -16.23 2.17 -3.50
C SER A 34 -16.11 1.30 -2.24
N CYS A 35 -16.94 0.25 -2.14
CA CYS A 35 -16.83 -0.67 -0.99
C CYS A 35 -15.45 -1.30 -0.86
N LYS A 36 -14.78 -1.55 -1.98
CA LYS A 36 -13.41 -2.05 -1.98
C LYS A 36 -12.42 -0.99 -1.48
N ALA A 37 -12.53 0.24 -1.97
CA ALA A 37 -11.65 1.33 -1.56
C ALA A 37 -11.82 1.68 -0.08
N ARG A 38 -13.05 1.70 0.42
CA ARG A 38 -13.33 1.94 1.85
C ARG A 38 -12.72 0.85 2.73
N ARG A 39 -12.93 -0.42 2.38
CA ARG A 39 -12.32 -1.53 3.11
C ARG A 39 -10.78 -1.46 3.09
N MET A 40 -10.18 -1.06 1.97
CA MET A 40 -8.73 -0.87 1.89
C MET A 40 -8.26 0.29 2.78
N ALA A 41 -9.00 1.39 2.84
CA ALA A 41 -8.69 2.53 3.71
C ALA A 41 -8.82 2.16 5.20
N GLU A 42 -9.89 1.46 5.59
CA GLU A 42 -10.09 0.93 6.94
C GLU A 42 -8.93 0.02 7.36
N VAL A 43 -8.51 -0.89 6.48
CA VAL A 43 -7.35 -1.77 6.73
C VAL A 43 -6.06 -0.96 6.84
N ALA A 44 -5.86 0.06 6.00
CA ALA A 44 -4.66 0.88 6.06
C ALA A 44 -4.52 1.60 7.41
N VAL A 45 -5.61 2.16 7.94
CA VAL A 45 -5.64 2.81 9.27
C VAL A 45 -5.32 1.80 10.37
N HIS A 46 -5.98 0.64 10.37
CA HIS A 46 -5.69 -0.41 11.35
C HIS A 46 -4.21 -0.86 11.28
N LEU A 47 -3.66 -0.97 10.07
CA LEU A 47 -2.25 -1.31 9.89
C LEU A 47 -1.33 -0.23 10.47
N THR A 48 -1.61 1.05 10.27
CA THR A 48 -0.73 2.13 10.77
C THR A 48 -0.84 2.37 12.27
N ASP A 49 -2.02 2.14 12.84
CA ASP A 49 -2.31 2.52 14.22
C ASP A 49 -2.13 1.37 15.20
N GLU A 50 -2.36 0.12 14.77
CA GLU A 50 -2.41 -1.04 15.66
C GLU A 50 -1.39 -2.14 15.32
N VAL A 51 -0.97 -2.27 14.05
CA VAL A 51 -0.16 -3.42 13.60
C VAL A 51 1.29 -3.07 13.31
N ILE A 52 1.53 -1.94 12.63
CA ILE A 52 2.86 -1.52 12.20
C ILE A 52 3.46 -0.66 13.32
N PRO A 53 4.60 -1.06 13.90
CA PRO A 53 5.25 -0.25 14.93
C PRO A 53 5.77 1.07 14.34
N HIS A 54 5.91 2.10 15.17
CA HIS A 54 6.44 3.42 14.81
C HIS A 54 7.96 3.40 14.54
N LEU A 55 8.38 2.62 13.55
CA LEU A 55 9.74 2.53 13.01
C LEU A 55 9.70 2.86 11.52
N PRO A 56 10.78 3.40 10.92
CA PRO A 56 10.86 3.56 9.46
C PRO A 56 10.69 2.21 8.74
N VAL A 57 9.49 1.97 8.20
CA VAL A 57 9.18 0.79 7.40
C VAL A 57 9.21 1.11 5.91
N ARG A 58 9.67 0.15 5.11
CA ARG A 58 9.60 0.24 3.65
C ARG A 58 8.62 -0.81 3.13
N GLN A 59 7.47 -0.36 2.64
CA GLN A 59 6.48 -1.23 2.01
C GLN A 59 6.88 -1.51 0.56
N TRP A 60 6.98 -2.79 0.21
CA TRP A 60 7.20 -3.24 -1.17
C TRP A 60 5.92 -3.85 -1.74
N VAL A 61 5.53 -3.41 -2.94
CA VAL A 61 4.34 -3.90 -3.63
C VAL A 61 4.73 -4.56 -4.93
N LEU A 62 4.48 -5.87 -5.05
CA LEU A 62 4.60 -6.59 -6.31
C LEU A 62 3.30 -6.41 -7.12
N SER A 63 3.37 -5.58 -8.16
CA SER A 63 2.27 -5.47 -9.13
C SER A 63 2.46 -6.46 -10.27
N VAL A 64 1.41 -7.22 -10.59
CA VAL A 64 1.43 -8.22 -11.69
C VAL A 64 0.54 -7.71 -12.83
N PRO A 65 1.04 -7.73 -14.09
CA PRO A 65 0.27 -7.36 -15.28
C PRO A 65 -1.06 -8.10 -15.35
N LYS A 66 -2.11 -7.43 -15.83
CA LYS A 66 -3.49 -7.96 -15.79
C LYS A 66 -3.62 -9.34 -16.43
N ARG A 67 -2.92 -9.58 -17.55
CA ARG A 67 -2.90 -10.87 -18.27
C ARG A 67 -2.28 -12.02 -17.47
N LEU A 68 -1.38 -11.72 -16.55
CA LEU A 68 -0.65 -12.73 -15.77
C LEU A 68 -1.32 -13.06 -14.42
N ARG A 69 -2.39 -12.33 -14.06
CA ARG A 69 -3.10 -12.57 -12.79
C ARG A 69 -3.85 -13.91 -12.72
N PRO A 70 -4.49 -14.43 -13.80
CA PRO A 70 -5.15 -15.73 -13.77
C PRO A 70 -4.16 -16.87 -13.52
N PHE A 71 -3.04 -16.89 -14.23
CA PHE A 71 -1.98 -17.89 -14.06
C PHE A 71 -1.43 -17.98 -12.63
N ARG A 72 -1.38 -16.85 -11.91
CA ARG A 72 -0.99 -16.83 -10.49
C ARG A 72 -2.06 -17.41 -9.56
N HIS A 73 -3.33 -17.30 -9.95
CA HIS A 73 -4.45 -17.81 -9.16
C HIS A 73 -4.67 -19.31 -9.40
N GLU A 74 -4.42 -19.76 -10.63
CA GLU A 74 -4.64 -21.14 -11.06
C GLU A 74 -3.46 -22.07 -10.73
N THR A 75 -2.25 -21.53 -10.58
CA THR A 75 -1.02 -22.34 -10.35
C THR A 75 -0.23 -21.81 -9.15
N PRO A 76 -0.36 -22.43 -7.96
CA PRO A 76 0.31 -21.97 -6.74
C PRO A 76 1.84 -22.03 -6.81
N GLU A 77 2.39 -22.91 -7.64
CA GLU A 77 3.83 -23.04 -7.90
C GLU A 77 4.38 -21.78 -8.58
N VAL A 78 3.63 -21.23 -9.54
CA VAL A 78 4.00 -19.99 -10.24
C VAL A 78 3.96 -18.80 -9.28
N ALA A 79 2.96 -18.74 -8.40
CA ALA A 79 2.87 -17.70 -7.38
C ALA A 79 4.08 -17.73 -6.43
N SER A 80 4.46 -18.94 -5.99
CA SER A 80 5.60 -19.18 -5.11
C SER A 80 6.92 -18.84 -5.79
N ALA A 81 7.11 -19.24 -7.05
CA ALA A 81 8.30 -18.94 -7.83
C ALA A 81 8.47 -17.44 -8.07
N VAL A 82 7.39 -16.73 -8.43
CA VAL A 82 7.41 -15.26 -8.59
C VAL A 82 7.73 -14.57 -7.27
N LEU A 83 7.16 -15.01 -6.16
CA LEU A 83 7.49 -14.48 -4.83
C LEU A 83 8.97 -14.71 -4.49
N ALA A 84 9.51 -15.90 -4.78
CA ALA A 84 10.91 -16.22 -4.52
C ALA A 84 11.86 -15.35 -5.37
N ILE A 85 11.53 -15.08 -6.63
CA ILE A 85 12.27 -14.16 -7.49
C ILE A 85 12.21 -12.74 -6.91
N PHE A 86 11.02 -12.27 -6.55
CA PHE A 86 10.84 -10.94 -5.96
C PHE A 86 11.65 -10.76 -4.66
N LEU A 87 11.59 -11.72 -3.74
CA LEU A 87 12.35 -11.68 -2.50
C LEU A 87 13.87 -11.73 -2.74
N ARG A 88 14.35 -12.49 -3.74
CA ARG A 88 15.77 -12.46 -4.13
C ARG A 88 16.17 -11.08 -4.67
N ALA A 89 15.37 -10.50 -5.56
CA ALA A 89 15.62 -9.18 -6.12
C ALA A 89 15.63 -8.08 -5.04
N LEU A 90 14.78 -8.19 -4.01
CA LEU A 90 14.80 -7.27 -2.88
C LEU A 90 16.04 -7.43 -2.01
N ARG A 91 16.47 -8.66 -1.71
CA ARG A 91 17.62 -8.91 -0.82
C ARG A 91 18.95 -8.38 -1.36
N LEU A 92 19.13 -8.37 -2.69
CA LEU A 92 20.37 -7.91 -3.34
C LEU A 92 20.77 -6.48 -2.94
N PRO A 93 19.92 -5.44 -3.09
CA PRO A 93 20.24 -4.07 -2.68
C PRO A 93 20.27 -3.87 -1.15
N PHE A 94 19.55 -4.68 -0.35
CA PHE A 94 19.62 -4.55 1.12
C PHE A 94 20.94 -5.06 1.69
N ALA A 95 21.50 -6.14 1.12
CA ALA A 95 22.79 -6.66 1.54
C ALA A 95 23.94 -5.67 1.32
N THR A 96 23.85 -4.81 0.30
CA THR A 96 24.85 -3.78 0.00
C THR A 96 24.70 -2.51 0.86
N LEU A 97 23.50 -2.23 1.37
CA LEU A 97 23.24 -1.04 2.22
C LEU A 97 23.50 -1.31 3.71
N SER A 98 23.51 -2.58 4.14
CA SER A 98 23.84 -2.94 5.53
C SER A 98 25.33 -2.88 5.86
N SER A 99 26.21 -2.66 4.88
CA SER A 99 27.66 -2.49 5.09
C SER A 99 28.10 -1.02 5.27
N GLU A 100 27.20 -0.05 5.12
CA GLU A 100 27.48 1.33 5.52
C GLU A 100 27.15 1.52 7.01
N PRO A 101 28.14 1.84 7.86
CA PRO A 101 27.89 2.06 9.27
C PRO A 101 27.01 3.30 9.43
N SER A 102 25.98 3.16 10.25
CA SER A 102 25.05 4.22 10.66
C SER A 102 25.79 5.50 11.03
N ARG A 103 25.85 6.46 10.10
CA ARG A 103 26.18 7.86 10.42
C ARG A 103 25.09 8.36 11.36
N SER A 104 25.44 8.46 12.63
CA SER A 104 24.68 9.13 13.67
C SER A 104 24.22 10.51 13.19
N LEU A 105 22.92 10.70 12.99
CA LEU A 105 22.35 12.05 13.04
C LEU A 105 22.31 12.49 14.50
N SER A 106 23.44 13.01 14.98
CA SER A 106 23.47 13.95 16.09
C SER A 106 23.25 15.37 15.54
N GLY A 107 22.20 16.03 16.00
CA GLY A 107 21.94 17.46 15.79
C GLY A 107 20.50 17.79 16.19
N SER A 108 20.19 18.06 17.46
CA SER A 108 20.35 19.34 18.19
C SER A 108 19.47 20.49 17.66
N GLY A 109 18.38 20.81 18.39
CA GLY A 109 17.68 22.12 18.44
C GLY A 109 17.04 22.62 17.14
N THR A 110 16.04 23.49 17.08
CA THR A 110 15.33 24.32 18.05
C THR A 110 14.18 25.00 17.29
N ARG A 111 13.04 25.23 17.98
CA ARG A 111 11.88 26.08 17.63
C ARG A 111 10.87 25.57 16.60
#